data_AF-A0A444JHU5-F1
#
_entry.id   AF-A0A444JHU5-F1
#
_cell.length_a   1.000
_cell.length_b   1.000
_cell.length_c   1.000
_cell.angle_alpha   90.00
_cell.angle_beta   90.00
_cell.angle_gamma   90.00
#
_symmetry.space_group_name_H-M   'P 1'
#
loop_
_entity.id
_entity.type
_entity.pdbx_description
1 polymer ?
#
loop_
_entity_poly.entity_id
_entity_poly.type
_entity_poly.pdbx_seq_one_letter_code
_entity_poly.pdbx_strand_id
1 'polypeptide(L)'
;MNIWKKLQVILLVSLSCIGVDQVTKLLASEHLSRNMMNSYFSDVFRIGYTENIGAFLGLGNSLSDEHLFGIFVLAVGAFLLGLFFYLVTSSKLNLNSLVALSMIFSGGASNFY
;
A
#
# COMPACT_ATOMS: atom_id res chain seq x y z
N MET A 1 18.02 16.18 -8.68
CA MET A 1 17.53 15.36 -9.81
C MET A 1 16.49 16.17 -10.58
N ASN A 2 16.47 16.12 -11.92
CA ASN A 2 15.42 16.80 -12.68
C ASN A 2 14.05 16.11 -12.49
N ILE A 3 12.97 16.81 -12.83
CA ILE A 3 11.61 16.34 -12.59
C ILE A 3 11.30 15.02 -13.33
N TRP A 4 11.79 14.88 -14.57
CA TRP A 4 11.58 13.69 -15.39
C TRP A 4 12.19 12.43 -14.76
N LYS A 5 13.44 12.51 -14.27
CA LYS A 5 14.06 11.37 -13.57
C LYS A 5 13.32 11.01 -12.30
N LYS A 6 12.80 11.99 -11.56
CA LYS A 6 11.98 11.71 -10.38
C LYS A 6 10.72 10.95 -10.75
N LEU A 7 9.98 11.43 -11.75
CA LEU A 7 8.76 10.78 -12.22
C LEU A 7 9.02 9.36 -12.71
N GLN A 8 10.13 9.13 -13.42
CA GLN A 8 10.53 7.78 -13.83
C GLN A 8 10.77 6.85 -12.64
N VAL A 9 11.49 7.31 -11.61
CA VAL A 9 11.73 6.51 -10.39
C VAL A 9 10.41 6.22 -9.68
N ILE A 10 9.58 7.24 -9.46
CA ILE A 10 8.28 7.09 -8.79
C ILE A 10 7.40 6.09 -9.55
N LEU A 11 7.33 6.20 -10.88
CA LEU A 11 6.53 5.34 -11.74
C LEU A 11 7.03 3.89 -11.69
N LEU A 12 8.34 3.67 -11.84
CA LEU A 12 8.93 2.34 -11.84
C LEU A 12 8.71 1.63 -10.50
N VAL A 13 8.97 2.33 -9.39
CA VAL A 13 8.73 1.81 -8.04
C VAL A 13 7.24 1.52 -7.84
N SER A 14 6.36 2.44 -8.24
CA SER A 14 4.92 2.25 -8.07
C SER A 14 4.35 1.10 -8.88
N LEU A 15 4.70 0.99 -10.16
CA LEU A 15 4.25 -0.14 -10.98
C LEU A 15 4.73 -1.48 -10.41
N SER A 16 5.96 -1.53 -9.92
CA SER A 16 6.53 -2.74 -9.33
C SER A 16 5.81 -3.11 -8.02
N CYS A 17 5.71 -2.17 -7.07
CA CYS A 17 5.11 -2.43 -5.77
C CYS A 17 3.60 -2.68 -5.87
N ILE A 18 2.87 -1.83 -6.58
CA ILE A 18 1.41 -1.99 -6.76
C ILE A 18 1.13 -3.25 -7.57
N GLY A 19 1.89 -3.53 -8.63
CA GLY A 19 1.71 -4.72 -9.45
C GLY A 19 1.88 -6.00 -8.64
N VAL A 20 2.95 -6.12 -7.86
CA VAL A 20 3.18 -7.29 -6.98
C VAL A 20 2.07 -7.40 -5.92
N ASP A 21 1.69 -6.30 -5.26
CA ASP A 21 0.63 -6.31 -4.25
C ASP A 21 -0.71 -6.78 -4.84
N GLN A 22 -1.13 -6.21 -5.97
CA GLN A 22 -2.42 -6.56 -6.58
C GLN A 22 -2.44 -7.99 -7.14
N VAL A 23 -1.36 -8.43 -7.79
CA VAL A 23 -1.26 -9.81 -8.29
C VAL A 23 -1.30 -10.81 -7.13
N THR A 24 -0.59 -10.54 -6.02
CA THR A 24 -0.61 -11.44 -4.87
C THR A 24 -1.95 -11.45 -4.15
N LYS A 25 -2.66 -10.30 -4.05
CA LYS A 25 -4.05 -10.24 -3.56
C LYS A 25 -5.01 -11.04 -4.44
N LEU A 26 -4.89 -10.91 -5.76
CA LEU A 26 -5.69 -11.67 -6.71
C LEU A 26 -5.46 -13.18 -6.54
N LEU A 27 -4.19 -13.62 -6.55
CA LEU A 27 -3.83 -15.02 -6.35
C LEU A 27 -4.36 -15.55 -5.01
N ALA A 28 -4.26 -14.77 -3.93
CA ALA A 28 -4.81 -15.15 -2.63
C ALA A 28 -6.33 -15.34 -2.70
N SER A 29 -7.06 -14.44 -3.36
CA SER A 29 -8.52 -14.52 -3.51
C SER A 29 -8.99 -15.72 -4.33
N GLU A 30 -8.20 -16.15 -5.32
CA GLU A 30 -8.51 -17.27 -6.21
C GLU A 30 -8.10 -18.64 -5.63
N HIS A 31 -7.00 -18.70 -4.87
CA HIS A 31 -6.36 -19.97 -4.50
C HIS A 31 -6.44 -20.31 -3.01
N LEU A 32 -6.78 -19.35 -2.13
CA LEU A 32 -6.84 -19.58 -0.69
C LEU A 32 -8.28 -19.54 -0.19
N SER A 33 -8.62 -20.48 0.71
CA SER A 33 -9.89 -20.43 1.42
C SER A 33 -9.91 -19.27 2.40
N ARG A 34 -11.00 -18.47 2.36
CA ARG A 34 -11.20 -17.32 3.25
C ARG A 34 -11.15 -17.76 4.72
N ASN A 35 -10.43 -17.00 5.55
CA ASN A 35 -10.25 -17.22 6.99
C ASN A 35 -9.59 -18.55 7.38
N MET A 36 -8.88 -19.19 6.45
CA MET A 36 -8.05 -20.37 6.71
C MET A 36 -6.57 -20.02 6.56
N MET A 37 -5.73 -20.59 7.43
CA MET A 37 -4.28 -20.39 7.39
C MET A 37 -3.58 -21.69 7.00
N ASN A 38 -2.75 -21.63 5.97
CA ASN A 38 -1.86 -22.72 5.58
C ASN A 38 -0.49 -22.53 6.22
N SER A 39 0.05 -23.58 6.84
CA SER A 39 1.33 -23.58 7.54
C SER A 39 2.47 -24.03 6.62
N TYR A 40 3.60 -23.32 6.68
CA TYR A 40 4.80 -23.58 5.89
C TYR A 40 6.04 -23.53 6.79
N PHE A 41 7.08 -24.27 6.40
CA PHE A 41 8.37 -24.32 7.12
C PHE A 41 8.23 -24.63 8.61
N SER A 42 7.53 -25.73 8.95
CA SER A 42 7.30 -26.12 10.34
C SER A 42 6.66 -24.99 11.18
N ASP A 43 5.65 -24.33 10.61
CA ASP A 43 4.85 -23.28 11.25
C ASP A 43 5.54 -21.93 11.47
N VAL A 44 6.70 -21.71 10.84
CA VAL A 44 7.36 -20.39 10.83
C VAL A 44 6.56 -19.37 9.99
N PHE A 45 5.96 -19.82 8.89
CA PHE A 45 5.14 -18.96 8.03
C PHE A 45 3.73 -19.51 7.93
N ARG A 46 2.75 -18.62 8.07
CA ARG A 46 1.34 -18.93 7.82
C ARG A 46 0.79 -17.97 6.78
N ILE A 47 0.26 -18.51 5.70
CA ILE A 47 -0.34 -17.72 4.61
C ILE A 47 -1.83 -18.05 4.58
N GLY A 48 -2.66 -17.02 4.61
CA GLY A 48 -4.11 -17.14 4.51
C GLY A 48 -4.73 -15.90 3.91
N TYR A 49 -5.97 -16.04 3.46
CA TYR A 49 -6.75 -14.94 2.88
C TYR A 49 -7.71 -14.37 3.93
N THR A 50 -7.51 -13.10 4.25
CA THR A 50 -8.36 -12.33 5.14
C THR A 50 -8.64 -10.96 4.53
N GLU A 51 -9.85 -10.46 4.72
CA GLU A 51 -10.24 -9.10 4.33
C GLU A 51 -10.25 -8.22 5.57
N ASN A 52 -9.61 -7.06 5.48
CA ASN A 52 -9.57 -6.10 6.56
C ASN A 52 -10.34 -4.84 6.17
N ILE A 53 -11.45 -4.61 6.87
CA ILE A 53 -12.30 -3.41 6.68
C ILE A 53 -11.70 -2.22 7.46
N GLY A 54 -10.89 -2.49 8.47
CA GLY A 54 -10.21 -1.49 9.30
C GLY A 54 -8.75 -1.24 8.90
N ALA A 55 -8.02 -0.55 9.76
CA ALA A 55 -6.57 -0.38 9.67
C ALA A 55 -5.82 -1.56 10.30
N PHE A 56 -4.55 -1.36 10.62
CA PHE A 56 -3.68 -2.30 11.32
C PHE A 56 -4.39 -2.98 12.51
N LEU A 57 -4.36 -4.32 12.54
CA LEU A 57 -5.01 -5.17 13.55
C LEU A 57 -6.54 -5.00 13.67
N GLY A 58 -7.21 -4.55 12.61
CA GLY A 58 -8.65 -4.28 12.63
C GLY A 58 -9.01 -3.02 13.41
N LEU A 59 -8.05 -2.11 13.64
CA LEU A 59 -8.31 -0.84 14.28
C LEU A 59 -9.33 -0.05 13.46
N GLY A 60 -10.44 0.34 14.10
CA GLY A 60 -11.55 1.02 13.44
C GLY A 60 -12.66 0.10 12.96
N ASN A 61 -12.57 -1.22 13.09
CA ASN A 61 -13.61 -2.15 12.62
C ASN A 61 -14.97 -2.01 13.36
N SER A 62 -15.00 -1.26 14.48
CA SER A 62 -16.22 -0.91 15.22
C SER A 62 -16.76 0.49 14.87
N LEU A 63 -16.10 1.23 13.97
CA LEU A 63 -16.54 2.56 13.55
C LEU A 63 -17.65 2.45 12.49
N SER A 64 -18.47 3.51 12.36
CA SER A 64 -19.42 3.57 11.25
C SER A 64 -18.70 3.72 9.91
N ASP A 65 -19.38 3.33 8.84
CA ASP A 65 -18.87 3.43 7.47
C ASP A 65 -18.44 4.86 7.12
N GLU A 66 -19.12 5.89 7.64
CA GLU A 66 -18.74 7.29 7.38
C GLU A 66 -17.38 7.64 7.99
N HIS A 67 -17.10 7.14 9.20
CA HIS A 67 -15.81 7.37 9.86
C HIS A 67 -14.69 6.58 9.19
N LEU A 68 -14.95 5.34 8.78
CA LEU A 68 -14.02 4.53 8.01
C LEU A 68 -13.66 5.21 6.68
N PHE A 69 -14.65 5.69 5.95
CA PHE A 69 -14.45 6.45 4.72
C PHE A 69 -13.67 7.75 4.97
N GLY A 70 -14.04 8.52 5.99
CA GLY A 70 -13.36 9.77 6.34
C GLY A 70 -11.89 9.58 6.68
N ILE A 71 -11.54 8.52 7.41
CA ILE A 71 -10.16 8.26 7.80
C ILE A 71 -9.39 7.57 6.66
N PHE A 72 -9.87 6.42 6.20
CA PHE A 72 -9.09 5.56 5.30
C PHE A 72 -9.15 5.97 3.84
N VAL A 73 -10.17 6.71 3.42
CA VAL A 73 -10.23 7.22 2.04
C VAL A 73 -9.79 8.69 2.01
N LEU A 74 -10.46 9.57 2.76
CA LEU A 74 -10.19 11.01 2.65
C LEU A 74 -8.87 11.41 3.29
N ALA A 75 -8.63 11.04 4.55
CA ALA A 75 -7.42 11.48 5.25
C ALA A 75 -6.15 10.82 4.67
N VAL A 76 -6.18 9.51 4.43
CA VAL A 76 -5.07 8.80 3.76
C VAL A 76 -4.88 9.33 2.33
N GLY A 77 -5.96 9.57 1.59
CA GLY A 77 -5.87 10.11 0.22
C GLY A 77 -5.21 11.49 0.19
N ALA A 78 -5.61 12.38 1.11
CA ALA A 78 -4.98 13.69 1.27
C ALA A 78 -3.50 13.58 1.63
N PHE A 79 -3.14 12.66 2.53
CA PHE A 79 -1.75 12.38 2.88
C PHE A 79 -0.94 11.90 1.66
N LEU A 80 -1.46 10.94 0.89
CA LEU A 80 -0.78 10.42 -0.30
C LEU A 80 -0.62 11.48 -1.39
N LEU A 81 -1.61 12.34 -1.59
CA LEU A 81 -1.50 13.50 -2.50
C LEU A 81 -0.40 14.46 -2.04
N GLY A 82 -0.36 14.79 -0.75
CA GLY A 82 0.71 15.60 -0.16
C GLY A 82 2.09 14.97 -0.31
N LEU A 83 2.20 13.66 -0.08
CA LEU A 83 3.43 12.90 -0.25
C LEU A 83 3.88 12.90 -1.72
N PHE A 84 2.97 12.68 -2.66
CA PHE A 84 3.27 12.75 -4.09
C PHE A 84 3.79 14.13 -4.49
N PHE A 85 3.11 15.19 -4.04
CA PHE A 85 3.54 16.56 -4.27
C PHE A 85 4.95 16.80 -3.70
N TYR A 86 5.23 16.32 -2.49
CA TYR A 86 6.55 16.41 -1.87
C TYR A 86 7.63 15.65 -2.67
N LEU A 87 7.35 14.43 -3.15
CA LEU A 87 8.29 13.64 -3.96
C LEU A 87 8.70 14.39 -5.23
N VAL A 88 7.72 14.99 -5.90
CA VAL A 88 7.88 15.70 -7.17
C VAL A 88 8.62 17.03 -6.95
N THR A 89 8.22 17.82 -5.96
CA THR A 89 8.70 19.21 -5.80
C THR A 89 9.95 19.37 -4.93
N SER A 90 10.20 18.48 -3.97
CA SER A 90 11.30 18.66 -3.00
C SER A 90 12.68 18.52 -3.64
N SER A 91 13.49 19.57 -3.60
CA SER A 91 14.88 19.53 -4.09
C SER A 91 15.85 18.76 -3.17
N LYS A 92 15.41 18.42 -1.95
CA LYS A 92 16.25 17.82 -0.89
C LYS A 92 16.36 16.29 -0.98
N LEU A 93 15.57 15.65 -1.83
CA LEU A 93 15.53 14.19 -1.91
C LEU A 93 16.70 13.64 -2.73
N ASN A 94 17.51 12.80 -2.11
CA ASN A 94 18.43 11.91 -2.82
C ASN A 94 17.68 10.69 -3.39
N LEU A 95 18.35 9.87 -4.19
CA LEU A 95 17.73 8.72 -4.85
C LEU A 95 17.17 7.71 -3.83
N ASN A 96 17.90 7.42 -2.75
CA ASN A 96 17.47 6.44 -1.75
C ASN A 96 16.20 6.89 -1.04
N SER A 97 16.14 8.15 -0.61
CA SER A 97 14.95 8.74 0.00
C SER A 97 13.78 8.78 -0.97
N LEU A 98 14.03 9.08 -2.26
CA LEU A 98 13.00 9.06 -3.28
C LEU A 98 12.41 7.65 -3.44
N VAL A 99 13.25 6.62 -3.59
CA VAL A 99 12.80 5.22 -3.70
C VAL A 99 12.02 4.80 -2.46
N ALA A 100 12.55 5.06 -1.25
CA ALA A 100 11.89 4.68 0.00
C ALA A 100 10.51 5.33 0.16
N LEU A 101 10.42 6.65 -0.08
CA LEU A 101 9.15 7.37 0.00
C LEU A 101 8.19 6.98 -1.13
N SER A 102 8.71 6.63 -2.32
CA SER A 102 7.89 6.04 -3.37
C SER A 102 7.30 4.70 -2.94
N MET A 103 8.06 3.81 -2.28
CA MET A 103 7.51 2.55 -1.76
C MET A 103 6.39 2.78 -0.74
N ILE A 104 6.53 3.78 0.16
CA ILE A 104 5.46 4.17 1.09
C ILE A 104 4.23 4.66 0.34
N PHE A 105 4.41 5.55 -0.64
CA PHE A 105 3.33 6.05 -1.47
C PHE A 105 2.61 4.91 -2.21
N SER A 106 3.36 4.01 -2.84
CA SER A 106 2.83 2.88 -3.60
C SER A 106 2.06 1.89 -2.72
N GLY A 107 2.59 1.58 -1.53
CA GLY A 107 1.89 0.70 -0.58
C GLY A 107 0.62 1.33 -0.02
N GLY A 108 0.59 2.65 0.21
CA GLY A 108 -0.64 3.34 0.56
C GLY A 108 -1.66 3.32 -0.57
N ALA A 109 -1.22 3.66 -1.80
CA ALA A 109 -2.08 3.72 -2.97
C ALA A 109 -2.70 2.37 -3.35
N SER A 110 -1.98 1.26 -3.16
CA SER A 110 -2.49 -0.08 -3.50
C SER A 110 -3.62 -0.57 -2.58
N ASN A 111 -3.88 0.10 -1.46
CA ASN A 111 -4.99 -0.24 -0.55
C ASN A 111 -6.32 0.46 -0.90
N PHE A 112 -6.36 1.28 -1.95
CA PHE A 112 -7.60 1.94 -2.42
C PHE A 112 -8.37 1.13 -3.47
N TYR A 113 -7.90 -0.07 -3.80
CA TYR A 113 -8.56 -1.01 -4.71
C TYR A 113 -9.37 -2.04 -3.93
#